data_AF-A0A5J5K8Y4-F1
#
_entry.id   AF-A0A5J5K8Y4-F1
#
_cell.length_a   1.000
_cell.length_b   1.000
_cell.length_c   1.000
_cell.angle_alpha   90.00
_cell.angle_beta   90.00
_cell.angle_gamma   90.00
#
_symmetry.space_group_name_H-M   'P 1'
#
loop_
_entity.id
_entity.type
_entity.pdbx_description
1 polymer ?
#
loop_
_entity_poly.entity_id
_entity_poly.type
_entity_poly.pdbx_seq_one_letter_code
_entity_poly.pdbx_strand_id
1 'polypeptide(L)'
;MRRSAASVLATGALLFSGLAALAPTAAQAATCDVQIGKTYKSGSSIVGYGSLSDCPSASTATLIIQRWTGWYWKDYATATAHQGYDTYVYQNCSGTGTQTWRTLITGTTIGGSYRTKASNELRVSC
;
A
#
# COMPACT_ATOMS: atom_id res chain seq x y z
N MET A 1 48.83 -37.66 -26.40
CA MET A 1 49.43 -36.54 -27.16
C MET A 1 48.38 -35.97 -28.11
N ARG A 2 48.06 -34.66 -27.97
CA ARG A 2 47.86 -33.63 -29.03
C ARG A 2 47.12 -34.07 -30.34
N ARG A 3 46.08 -33.43 -30.92
CA ARG A 3 45.53 -32.05 -30.92
C ARG A 3 44.22 -32.04 -31.75
N SER A 4 43.30 -31.10 -31.42
CA SER A 4 42.48 -30.19 -32.30
C SER A 4 41.60 -30.77 -33.44
N ALA A 5 40.48 -30.19 -33.90
CA ALA A 5 39.48 -29.18 -33.50
C ALA A 5 38.55 -29.04 -34.75
N ALA A 6 37.24 -28.85 -34.60
CA ALA A 6 36.42 -28.13 -35.60
C ALA A 6 35.03 -27.78 -35.04
N SER A 7 34.80 -26.48 -34.95
CA SER A 7 33.59 -25.79 -34.53
C SER A 7 32.50 -25.84 -35.60
N VAL A 8 31.21 -25.90 -35.22
CA VAL A 8 30.13 -25.20 -35.93
C VAL A 8 29.15 -24.65 -34.90
N LEU A 9 29.15 -23.32 -34.77
CA LEU A 9 28.10 -22.55 -34.12
C LEU A 9 26.85 -22.56 -35.01
N ALA A 10 25.69 -22.92 -34.46
CA ALA A 10 24.41 -22.64 -35.09
C ALA A 10 23.59 -21.75 -34.14
N THR A 11 23.56 -20.49 -34.52
CA THR A 11 22.82 -19.37 -33.95
C THR A 11 21.32 -19.65 -33.98
N GLY A 12 20.69 -19.71 -32.80
CA GLY A 12 19.24 -19.78 -32.66
C GLY A 12 18.76 -18.72 -31.67
N ALA A 13 18.88 -17.45 -32.04
CA ALA A 13 18.33 -16.35 -31.25
C ALA A 13 16.80 -16.36 -31.41
N LEU A 14 16.12 -16.95 -30.42
CA LEU A 14 14.66 -16.85 -30.27
C LEU A 14 14.32 -15.39 -29.98
N LEU A 15 13.70 -14.73 -30.96
CA LEU A 15 13.06 -13.43 -30.82
C LEU A 15 11.87 -13.55 -29.87
N PHE A 16 12.13 -13.46 -28.57
CA PHE A 16 11.10 -13.14 -27.59
C PHE A 16 10.76 -11.65 -27.73
N SER A 17 9.68 -11.38 -28.45
CA SER A 17 9.03 -10.07 -28.55
C SER A 17 8.65 -9.61 -27.13
N GLY A 18 9.58 -8.88 -26.52
CA GLY A 18 9.47 -8.40 -25.15
C GLY A 18 8.34 -7.40 -25.00
N LEU A 19 7.23 -7.85 -24.43
CA LEU A 19 6.50 -7.03 -23.47
C LEU A 19 7.32 -7.02 -22.16
N ALA A 20 8.41 -6.26 -22.19
CA ALA A 20 9.08 -5.85 -20.96
C ALA A 20 8.11 -4.91 -20.24
N ALA A 21 7.28 -5.46 -19.35
CA ALA A 21 6.64 -4.67 -18.31
C ALA A 21 7.77 -3.93 -17.58
N LEU A 22 7.86 -2.61 -17.80
CA LEU A 22 8.83 -1.75 -17.17
C LEU A 22 8.68 -1.90 -15.65
N ALA A 23 9.53 -2.73 -15.05
CA ALA A 23 9.66 -2.77 -13.61
C ALA A 23 10.06 -1.36 -13.16
N PRO A 24 9.39 -0.78 -12.17
CA PRO A 24 9.71 0.57 -11.70
C PRO A 24 11.19 0.61 -11.30
N THR A 25 11.91 1.60 -11.80
CA THR A 25 13.34 1.78 -11.48
C THR A 25 13.51 2.04 -9.98
N ALA A 26 14.61 1.59 -9.38
CA ALA A 26 14.88 1.79 -7.95
C ALA A 26 14.83 3.26 -7.50
N ALA A 27 15.04 4.21 -8.42
CA ALA A 27 14.90 5.64 -8.18
C ALA A 27 13.45 6.07 -7.92
N GLN A 28 12.46 5.45 -8.58
CA GLN A 28 11.03 5.74 -8.41
C GLN A 28 10.46 5.14 -7.10
N ALA A 29 11.08 4.08 -6.60
CA ALA A 29 10.76 3.51 -5.29
C ALA A 29 11.20 4.41 -4.13
N ALA A 30 12.28 5.19 -4.32
CA ALA A 30 12.88 6.04 -3.30
C ALA A 30 12.07 7.32 -3.03
N THR A 31 11.35 7.84 -4.03
CA THR A 31 10.53 9.07 -3.88
C THR A 31 9.13 8.79 -3.36
N CYS A 32 8.60 7.59 -3.59
CA CYS A 32 7.26 7.22 -3.14
C CYS A 32 7.14 7.41 -1.61
N ASP A 33 6.08 8.07 -1.15
CA ASP A 33 5.77 8.22 0.26
C ASP A 33 4.29 7.97 0.53
N VAL A 34 4.01 7.52 1.75
CA VAL A 34 2.66 7.23 2.22
C VAL A 34 2.24 8.32 3.19
N GLN A 35 1.17 9.03 2.82
CA GLN A 35 0.56 10.02 3.68
C GLN A 35 -0.64 9.42 4.40
N ILE A 36 -0.74 9.73 5.69
CA ILE A 36 -1.89 9.35 6.49
C ILE A 36 -2.42 10.57 7.23
N GLY A 37 -3.73 10.75 7.12
CA GLY A 37 -4.49 11.77 7.81
C GLY A 37 -4.79 11.41 9.25
N LYS A 38 -5.40 12.38 9.95
CA LYS A 38 -5.91 12.16 11.31
C LYS A 38 -7.18 11.29 11.25
N THR A 39 -7.31 10.32 12.16
CA THR A 39 -8.60 9.67 12.42
C THR A 39 -9.45 10.55 13.32
N TYR A 40 -10.70 10.80 12.91
CA TYR A 40 -11.66 11.61 13.66
C TYR A 40 -13.07 11.00 13.59
N LYS A 41 -13.95 11.46 14.48
CA LYS A 41 -15.38 11.10 14.48
C LYS A 41 -16.16 12.22 13.79
N SER A 42 -17.06 11.87 12.88
CA SER A 42 -18.02 12.77 12.25
C SER A 42 -19.41 12.13 12.31
N GLY A 43 -20.33 12.75 13.07
CA GLY A 43 -21.65 12.17 13.34
C GLY A 43 -21.54 10.76 13.94
N SER A 44 -22.18 9.79 13.29
CA SER A 44 -22.14 8.36 13.64
C SER A 44 -21.02 7.59 12.93
N SER A 45 -20.01 8.26 12.38
CA SER A 45 -18.93 7.61 11.63
C SER A 45 -17.55 7.93 12.19
N ILE A 46 -16.68 6.93 12.21
CA ILE A 46 -15.23 7.11 12.28
C ILE A 46 -14.72 7.30 10.85
N VAL A 47 -13.95 8.36 10.65
CA VAL A 47 -13.40 8.74 9.35
C VAL A 47 -11.88 8.68 9.44
N GLY A 48 -11.28 8.04 8.43
CA GLY A 48 -9.85 8.05 8.17
C GLY A 48 -9.59 8.46 6.74
N TYR A 49 -8.40 8.98 6.47
CA TYR A 49 -7.97 9.28 5.11
C TYR A 49 -6.46 9.09 4.96
N GLY A 50 -6.02 8.89 3.73
CA GLY A 50 -4.61 8.77 3.37
C GLY A 50 -4.41 8.80 1.87
N SER A 51 -3.17 8.95 1.45
CA SER A 51 -2.80 9.09 0.04
C SER A 51 -1.39 8.57 -0.22
N LEU A 52 -1.08 8.37 -1.49
CA LEU A 52 0.26 8.07 -1.97
C LEU A 52 0.82 9.31 -2.69
N SER A 53 2.03 9.73 -2.31
CA SER A 53 2.76 10.84 -2.95
C SER A 53 3.97 10.28 -3.68
N ASP A 54 4.26 10.83 -4.86
CA ASP A 54 5.51 10.57 -5.60
C ASP A 54 5.79 9.09 -5.90
N CYS A 55 4.73 8.27 -5.93
CA CYS A 55 4.78 6.86 -6.31
C CYS A 55 4.64 6.69 -7.83
N PRO A 56 4.84 5.47 -8.37
CA PRO A 56 4.37 5.14 -9.71
C PRO A 56 2.83 5.20 -9.82
N SER A 57 2.30 5.59 -10.98
CA SER A 57 0.84 5.78 -11.17
C SER A 57 -0.01 4.54 -10.93
N ALA A 58 0.57 3.35 -11.10
CA ALA A 58 -0.07 2.07 -10.80
C ALA A 58 0.02 1.65 -9.32
N SER A 59 0.67 2.45 -8.46
CA SER A 59 0.78 2.14 -7.04
C SER A 59 -0.55 2.27 -6.33
N THR A 60 -0.81 1.28 -5.49
CA THR A 60 -1.97 1.23 -4.60
C THR A 60 -1.54 0.92 -3.18
N ALA A 61 -2.37 1.29 -2.21
CA ALA A 61 -2.22 0.91 -0.81
C ALA A 61 -3.58 0.58 -0.21
N THR A 62 -3.59 -0.23 0.83
CA THR A 62 -4.80 -0.50 1.61
C THR A 62 -4.87 0.48 2.76
N LEU A 63 -5.91 1.29 2.80
CA LEU A 63 -6.30 2.13 3.93
C LEU A 63 -7.29 1.36 4.79
N ILE A 64 -7.11 1.33 6.12
CA ILE A 64 -7.84 0.46 7.05
C ILE A 64 -8.23 1.26 8.28
N ILE A 65 -9.52 1.26 8.66
CA ILE A 65 -9.94 1.66 10.01
C ILE A 65 -9.81 0.47 10.94
N GLN A 66 -9.10 0.67 12.03
CA GLN A 66 -8.87 -0.34 13.06
C GLN A 66 -9.45 0.12 14.41
N ARG A 67 -9.96 -0.84 15.18
CA ARG A 67 -10.39 -0.66 16.57
C ARG A 67 -9.50 -1.46 17.50
N TRP A 68 -9.08 -0.85 18.60
CA TRP A 68 -8.36 -1.55 19.66
C TRP A 68 -9.29 -2.52 20.40
N THR A 69 -8.87 -3.77 20.56
CA THR A 69 -9.62 -4.81 21.28
C THR A 69 -9.19 -4.96 22.74
N GLY A 70 -8.14 -4.25 23.17
CA GLY A 70 -7.44 -4.52 24.44
C GLY A 70 -6.12 -5.28 24.25
N TRP A 71 -6.00 -6.04 23.16
CA TRP A 71 -4.83 -6.90 22.89
C TRP A 71 -4.23 -6.68 21.51
N TYR A 72 -5.07 -6.37 20.52
CA TYR A 72 -4.65 -6.13 19.15
C TYR A 72 -5.58 -5.15 18.46
N TRP A 73 -5.16 -4.67 17.31
CA TRP A 73 -5.97 -3.84 16.43
C TRP A 73 -6.79 -4.73 15.49
N LYS A 74 -8.11 -4.62 15.55
CA LYS A 74 -9.03 -5.35 14.67
C LYS A 74 -9.45 -4.44 13.52
N ASP A 75 -9.42 -4.97 12.29
CA ASP A 75 -9.83 -4.25 11.08
C ASP A 75 -11.36 -4.21 10.96
N TYR A 76 -11.89 -3.06 10.53
CA TYR A 76 -13.34 -2.81 10.43
C TYR A 76 -13.78 -2.34 9.05
N ALA A 77 -13.03 -1.42 8.44
CA ALA A 77 -13.33 -0.90 7.11
C ALA A 77 -12.04 -0.75 6.33
N THR A 78 -12.10 -0.98 5.02
CA THR A 78 -10.96 -0.84 4.12
C THR A 78 -11.32 0.00 2.89
N ALA A 79 -10.32 0.67 2.33
CA ALA A 79 -10.39 1.35 1.05
C ALA A 79 -9.06 1.19 0.31
N THR A 80 -9.08 1.28 -1.02
CA THR A 80 -7.84 1.29 -1.82
C THR A 80 -7.42 2.73 -2.07
N ALA A 81 -6.28 3.13 -1.52
CA ALA A 81 -5.67 4.41 -1.78
C ALA A 81 -4.83 4.37 -3.06
N HIS A 82 -4.94 5.42 -3.85
CA HIS A 82 -4.19 5.61 -5.08
C HIS A 82 -3.27 6.82 -4.98
N GLN A 83 -2.38 6.96 -5.95
CA GLN A 83 -1.56 8.16 -6.07
C GLN A 83 -2.39 9.38 -6.49
N GLY A 84 -2.04 10.53 -5.91
CA GLY A 84 -2.45 11.85 -6.40
C GLY A 84 -3.72 12.42 -5.79
N TYR A 85 -4.40 11.68 -4.91
CA TYR A 85 -5.56 12.21 -4.17
C TYR A 85 -5.77 11.51 -2.83
N ASP A 86 -6.40 12.22 -1.90
CA ASP A 86 -6.79 11.66 -0.61
C ASP A 86 -7.95 10.68 -0.79
N THR A 87 -7.73 9.47 -0.30
CA THR A 87 -8.74 8.43 -0.22
C THR A 87 -9.30 8.41 1.20
N TYR A 88 -10.62 8.43 1.31
CA TYR A 88 -11.32 8.38 2.59
C TYR A 88 -11.88 6.98 2.84
N VAL A 89 -11.85 6.55 4.10
CA VAL A 89 -12.47 5.33 4.59
C VAL A 89 -13.40 5.66 5.74
N TYR A 90 -14.54 4.99 5.79
CA TYR A 90 -15.61 5.27 6.74
C TYR A 90 -16.00 3.99 7.46
N GLN A 91 -16.16 4.08 8.78
CA GLN A 91 -16.69 3.00 9.60
C GLN A 91 -17.82 3.55 10.45
N ASN A 92 -18.96 2.86 10.45
CA ASN A 92 -20.05 3.20 11.37
C ASN A 92 -19.58 3.03 12.83
N CYS A 93 -19.69 4.10 13.59
CA CYS A 93 -19.47 4.19 15.04
C CYS A 93 -20.78 3.80 15.75
N SER A 94 -21.18 2.55 15.57
CA SER A 94 -22.31 1.93 16.28
C SER A 94 -21.80 1.12 17.45
N GLY A 95 -22.46 1.22 18.61
CA GLY A 95 -22.13 0.41 19.77
C GLY A 95 -22.56 1.09 21.07
N THR A 96 -22.04 0.57 22.17
CA THR A 96 -22.06 1.26 23.45
C THR A 96 -20.63 1.32 24.02
N GLY A 97 -20.30 2.45 24.64
CA GLY A 97 -19.07 2.64 25.38
C GLY A 97 -17.95 3.35 24.63
N THR A 98 -16.83 3.54 25.33
CA THR A 98 -15.66 4.23 24.79
C THR A 98 -14.77 3.25 24.05
N GLN A 99 -14.50 3.55 22.78
CA GLN A 99 -13.70 2.72 21.88
C GLN A 99 -12.48 3.54 21.40
N THR A 100 -11.34 2.86 21.20
CA THR A 100 -10.14 3.46 20.62
C THR A 100 -10.02 3.03 19.15
N TRP A 101 -9.89 4.01 18.28
CA TRP A 101 -9.84 3.85 16.83
C TRP A 101 -8.54 4.43 16.27
N ARG A 102 -8.09 3.90 15.13
CA ARG A 102 -7.04 4.51 14.30
C ARG A 102 -7.26 4.15 12.84
N THR A 103 -6.52 4.79 11.97
CA THR A 103 -6.39 4.44 10.57
C THR A 103 -4.98 3.94 10.31
N LEU A 104 -4.85 2.94 9.45
CA LEU A 104 -3.60 2.37 8.98
C LEU A 104 -3.60 2.45 7.46
N ILE A 105 -2.45 2.75 6.86
CA ILE A 105 -2.23 2.61 5.42
C ILE A 105 -1.05 1.67 5.20
N THR A 106 -1.23 0.65 4.37
CA THR A 106 -0.22 -0.41 4.18
C THR A 106 -0.31 -1.10 2.82
N GLY A 107 0.81 -1.62 2.31
CA GLY A 107 0.84 -2.42 1.08
C GLY A 107 2.25 -2.62 0.51
N THR A 108 2.42 -3.65 -0.33
CA THR A 108 3.65 -3.94 -1.11
C THR A 108 3.70 -3.23 -2.46
N THR A 109 2.55 -2.79 -2.95
CA THR A 109 2.34 -2.09 -4.22
C THR A 109 2.76 -0.61 -4.16
N ILE A 110 3.38 -0.18 -3.06
CA ILE A 110 3.74 1.20 -2.76
C ILE A 110 5.21 1.43 -3.16
N GLY A 111 5.44 1.95 -4.37
CA GLY A 111 6.81 2.13 -4.88
C GLY A 111 7.60 0.82 -4.97
N GLY A 112 6.91 -0.32 -5.08
CA GLY A 112 7.54 -1.64 -5.16
C GLY A 112 8.12 -2.18 -3.85
N SER A 113 7.80 -1.57 -2.70
CA SER A 113 8.24 -2.03 -1.38
C SER A 113 7.08 -2.06 -0.40
N TYR A 114 7.17 -2.92 0.62
CA TYR A 114 6.21 -2.91 1.72
C TYR A 114 6.36 -1.65 2.55
N ARG A 115 5.27 -0.89 2.70
CA ARG A 115 5.21 0.26 3.59
C ARG A 115 4.00 0.18 4.51
N THR A 116 4.12 0.81 5.67
CA THR A 116 3.05 0.90 6.66
C THR A 116 3.15 2.20 7.44
N LYS A 117 2.02 2.87 7.69
CA LYS A 117 1.93 4.09 8.50
C LYS A 117 0.60 4.11 9.22
N ALA A 118 0.60 4.50 10.49
CA ALA A 118 -0.60 4.63 11.31
C ALA A 118 -0.87 6.11 11.64
N SER A 119 -2.15 6.44 11.77
CA SER A 119 -2.62 7.76 12.23
C SER A 119 -2.50 7.89 13.75
N ASN A 120 -3.03 8.99 14.30
CA ASN A 120 -3.32 9.10 15.72
C ASN A 120 -4.31 8.01 16.20
N GLU A 121 -4.26 7.75 17.50
CA GLU A 121 -5.33 7.05 18.20
C GLU A 121 -6.44 8.02 18.60
N LEU A 122 -7.68 7.63 18.35
CA LEU A 122 -8.90 8.38 18.64
C LEU A 122 -9.73 7.60 19.65
N ARG A 123 -9.82 8.12 20.88
CA ARG A 123 -10.67 7.54 21.92
C ARG A 123 -12.00 8.29 21.99
N VAL A 124 -13.09 7.64 21.57
CA VAL A 124 -14.42 8.27 21.47
C VAL A 124 -15.52 7.28 21.85
N SER A 125 -16.66 7.81 22.27
CA SER A 125 -17.86 7.00 22.47
C SER A 125 -18.57 6.72 21.15
N CYS A 126 -18.80 5.43 20.91
CA CYS A 126 -19.78 4.89 19.98
C CYS A 126 -20.81 4.20 20.90
#